data_AF-A0A3D4CXD4-F1
#
_entry.id   AF-A0A3D4CXD4-F1
#
_cell.length_a   1.000
_cell.length_b   1.000
_cell.length_c   1.000
_cell.angle_alpha   90.00
_cell.angle_beta   90.00
_cell.angle_gamma   90.00
#
_symmetry.space_group_name_H-M   'P 1'
#
loop_
_entity.id
_entity.type
_entity.pdbx_description
1 polymer ?
#
loop_
_entity_poly.entity_id
_entity_poly.type
_entity_poly.pdbx_seq_one_letter_code
_entity_poly.pdbx_strand_id
1 'polypeptide(L)'
;DREKLQERLAKLAGGVAVINVGAATETEMKEKKARVEDALHATRAAVEEGIVPGGGTALIRAQSALDGVELEGDEATGVELVRSAVEAPLRQLAANAGREGALIVEHVKNSDGSMGYDVAKDDYVDLIGQGVVDPTKVTRSALQNAASIAGLLLTTECVITDIPEEEAPEPHGHDHGGGGGMGF
;
A
#
# COMPACT_ATOMS: atom_id res chain seq x y z
N ASP A 1 -1.27 -15.75 21.19
CA ASP A 1 -2.32 -16.31 22.07
C ASP A 1 -3.69 -15.66 21.99
N ARG A 2 -3.82 -14.34 21.83
CA ARG A 2 -5.13 -13.66 21.78
C ARG A 2 -6.07 -14.21 20.68
N GLU A 3 -5.54 -14.43 19.47
CA GLU A 3 -6.31 -15.02 18.36
C GLU A 3 -6.77 -16.45 18.64
N LYS A 4 -5.91 -17.29 19.20
CA LYS A 4 -6.27 -18.68 19.58
C LYS A 4 -7.36 -18.72 20.65
N LEU A 5 -7.37 -17.76 21.58
CA LEU A 5 -8.42 -17.64 22.60
C LEU A 5 -9.75 -17.15 22.00
N GLN A 6 -9.69 -16.18 21.09
CA GLN A 6 -10.87 -15.71 20.35
C GLN A 6 -11.46 -16.80 19.45
N GLU A 7 -10.62 -17.60 18.79
CA GLU A 7 -11.04 -18.73 17.96
C GLU A 7 -11.78 -19.79 18.80
N ARG A 8 -11.24 -20.14 19.98
CA ARG A 8 -11.89 -21.10 20.90
C ARG A 8 -13.22 -20.57 21.43
N LEU A 9 -13.27 -19.30 21.84
CA LEU A 9 -14.50 -18.65 22.29
C LEU A 9 -15.55 -18.61 21.17
N ALA A 10 -15.14 -18.28 19.94
CA ALA A 10 -16.03 -18.26 18.79
C ALA A 10 -16.56 -19.66 18.46
N LYS A 11 -15.73 -20.71 18.56
CA LYS A 11 -16.19 -22.11 18.38
C LYS A 11 -17.24 -22.51 19.41
N LEU A 12 -17.10 -22.08 20.66
CA LEU A 12 -18.07 -22.34 21.73
C LEU A 12 -19.38 -21.56 21.54
N ALA A 13 -19.30 -20.32 21.04
CA ALA A 13 -20.46 -19.46 20.80
C ALA A 13 -21.13 -19.68 19.43
N GLY A 14 -20.63 -20.61 18.60
CA GLY A 14 -21.10 -20.80 17.22
C GLY A 14 -20.77 -19.64 16.27
N GLY A 15 -19.85 -18.74 16.66
CA GLY A 15 -19.50 -17.52 15.94
C GLY A 15 -18.35 -17.67 14.94
N VAL A 16 -18.05 -18.89 14.45
CA VAL A 16 -17.01 -19.11 13.44
C VAL A 16 -17.64 -19.21 12.06
N ALA A 17 -17.35 -18.24 11.21
CA ALA A 17 -17.64 -18.32 9.77
C ALA A 17 -16.40 -18.84 9.03
N VAL A 18 -16.61 -19.77 8.09
CA VAL A 18 -15.56 -20.30 7.21
C VAL A 18 -15.88 -19.90 5.78
N ILE A 19 -14.96 -19.21 5.11
CA ILE A 19 -15.08 -18.83 3.70
C ILE A 19 -14.24 -19.78 2.86
N ASN A 20 -14.89 -20.59 2.03
CA ASN A 20 -14.22 -21.51 1.11
C ASN A 20 -14.01 -20.80 -0.24
N VAL A 21 -12.75 -20.55 -0.61
CA VAL A 21 -12.38 -19.91 -1.88
C VAL A 21 -11.94 -20.95 -2.88
N GLY A 22 -12.57 -20.97 -4.06
CA GLY A 22 -12.26 -21.88 -5.16
C GLY A 22 -11.89 -21.13 -6.45
N ALA A 23 -11.10 -21.76 -7.30
CA ALA A 23 -10.74 -21.25 -8.63
C ALA A 23 -10.38 -22.39 -9.59
N ALA A 24 -10.22 -22.07 -10.88
CA ALA A 24 -9.94 -23.07 -11.91
C ALA A 24 -8.47 -23.55 -11.88
N THR A 25 -7.55 -22.72 -11.39
CA THR A 25 -6.13 -23.04 -11.24
C THR A 25 -5.64 -22.71 -9.83
N GLU A 26 -4.55 -23.34 -9.40
CA GLU A 26 -3.97 -23.08 -8.07
C GLU A 26 -3.49 -21.63 -7.94
N THR A 27 -2.89 -21.07 -8.99
CA THR A 27 -2.42 -19.67 -9.00
C THR A 27 -3.58 -18.70 -8.82
N GLU A 28 -4.68 -18.91 -9.53
CA GLU A 28 -5.88 -18.09 -9.38
C GLU A 28 -6.53 -18.26 -8.00
N MET A 29 -6.52 -19.49 -7.46
CA MET A 29 -7.04 -19.76 -6.11
C MET A 29 -6.25 -19.01 -5.05
N LYS A 30 -4.92 -18.97 -5.16
CA LYS A 30 -4.05 -18.22 -4.24
C LYS A 30 -4.31 -16.72 -4.30
N GLU A 31 -4.44 -16.14 -5.49
CA GLU A 31 -4.74 -14.72 -5.67
C GLU A 31 -6.12 -14.36 -5.10
N LYS A 32 -7.16 -15.12 -5.45
CA LYS A 32 -8.52 -14.91 -4.92
C LYS A 32 -8.57 -15.07 -3.41
N LYS A 33 -7.84 -16.04 -2.85
CA LYS A 33 -7.76 -16.24 -1.41
C LYS A 33 -7.13 -15.03 -0.72
N ALA A 34 -5.99 -14.55 -1.23
CA ALA A 34 -5.33 -13.36 -0.70
C ALA A 34 -6.27 -12.14 -0.74
N ARG A 35 -6.99 -11.93 -1.84
CA ARG A 35 -7.97 -10.84 -1.99
C ARG A 35 -9.11 -10.92 -0.95
N VAL A 36 -9.59 -12.13 -0.64
CA VAL A 36 -10.63 -12.34 0.38
C VAL A 36 -10.07 -12.07 1.79
N GLU A 37 -8.83 -12.49 2.07
CA GLU A 37 -8.15 -12.19 3.33
C GLU A 37 -7.97 -10.67 3.51
N ASP A 38 -7.51 -9.97 2.47
CA ASP A 38 -7.38 -8.51 2.48
C ASP A 38 -8.72 -7.81 2.74
N ALA A 39 -9.78 -8.24 2.07
CA ALA A 39 -11.13 -7.69 2.27
C ALA A 39 -11.64 -7.91 3.72
N LEU A 40 -11.36 -9.08 4.30
CA LEU A 40 -11.69 -9.38 5.70
C LEU A 40 -10.94 -8.45 6.66
N HIS A 41 -9.64 -8.25 6.43
CA HIS A 41 -8.83 -7.36 7.25
C HIS A 41 -9.24 -5.89 7.12
N ALA A 42 -9.53 -5.43 5.90
CA ALA A 42 -10.04 -4.08 5.65
C ALA A 42 -11.38 -3.85 6.35
N THR A 43 -12.30 -4.81 6.28
CA THR A 43 -13.60 -4.72 6.96
C THR A 43 -13.44 -4.66 8.48
N ARG A 44 -12.54 -5.47 9.06
CA ARG A 44 -12.23 -5.40 10.50
C ARG A 44 -11.68 -4.04 10.89
N ALA A 45 -10.73 -3.50 10.11
CA ALA A 45 -10.16 -2.18 10.35
C ALA A 45 -11.21 -1.06 10.23
N ALA A 46 -12.15 -1.18 9.29
CA ALA A 46 -13.25 -0.24 9.11
C ALA A 46 -14.23 -0.25 10.29
N VAL A 47 -14.50 -1.42 10.88
CA VAL A 47 -15.33 -1.53 12.08
C VAL A 47 -14.65 -0.92 13.31
N GLU A 48 -13.31 -0.98 13.39
CA GLU A 48 -12.55 -0.47 14.54
C GLU A 48 -12.42 1.07 14.55
N GLU A 49 -12.04 1.69 13.43
CA GLU A 49 -11.73 3.14 13.38
C GLU A 49 -12.59 3.91 12.35
N GLY A 50 -13.58 3.26 11.74
CA GLY A 50 -14.45 3.85 10.73
C GLY A 50 -13.84 3.88 9.32
N ILE A 51 -14.45 4.68 8.46
CA ILE A 51 -14.11 4.82 7.05
C ILE A 51 -13.91 6.29 6.67
N VAL A 52 -13.10 6.53 5.64
CA VAL A 52 -12.80 7.84 5.05
C VAL A 52 -12.92 7.78 3.53
N PRO A 53 -13.07 8.92 2.82
CA PRO A 53 -13.08 8.92 1.36
C PRO A 53 -11.76 8.38 0.83
N GLY A 54 -11.84 7.38 -0.06
CA GLY A 54 -10.67 6.66 -0.54
C GLY A 54 -9.87 7.41 -1.62
N GLY A 55 -9.06 6.67 -2.36
CA GLY A 55 -8.34 7.18 -3.53
C GLY A 55 -7.32 8.29 -3.19
N GLY A 56 -6.80 8.31 -1.97
CA GLY A 56 -5.90 9.36 -1.48
C GLY A 56 -6.59 10.69 -1.13
N THR A 57 -7.91 10.80 -1.32
CA THR A 57 -8.67 12.04 -1.01
C THR A 57 -8.57 12.39 0.47
N ALA A 58 -8.73 11.41 1.37
CA ALA A 58 -8.60 11.64 2.82
C ALA A 58 -7.24 12.23 3.22
N LEU A 59 -6.16 11.80 2.56
CA LEU A 59 -4.81 12.31 2.82
C LEU A 59 -4.65 13.77 2.36
N ILE A 60 -5.22 14.11 1.21
CA ILE A 60 -5.26 15.49 0.71
C ILE A 60 -6.07 16.38 1.65
N ARG A 61 -7.23 15.94 2.13
CA ARG A 61 -8.04 16.69 3.10
C ARG A 61 -7.28 16.96 4.39
N ALA A 62 -6.47 16.00 4.83
CA ALA A 62 -5.64 16.14 6.02
C ALA A 62 -4.55 17.23 5.90
N GLN A 63 -4.23 17.74 4.70
CA GLN A 63 -3.28 18.85 4.54
C GLN A 63 -3.70 20.10 5.31
N SER A 64 -5.00 20.38 5.40
CA SER A 64 -5.55 21.50 6.18
C SER A 64 -5.12 21.49 7.66
N ALA A 65 -4.84 20.32 8.22
CA ALA A 65 -4.35 20.21 9.60
C ALA A 65 -2.93 20.78 9.77
N LEU A 66 -2.17 20.92 8.67
CA LEU A 66 -0.82 21.48 8.67
C LEU A 66 -0.82 23.02 8.58
N ASP A 67 -1.95 23.66 8.26
CA ASP A 67 -2.01 25.12 8.08
C ASP A 67 -1.82 25.89 9.39
N GLY A 68 -2.12 25.26 10.53
CA GLY A 68 -1.91 25.82 11.86
C GLY A 68 -0.54 25.49 12.48
N VAL A 69 0.35 24.83 11.74
CA VAL A 69 1.67 24.41 12.24
C VAL A 69 2.70 25.48 11.87
N GLU A 70 2.94 26.41 12.80
CA GLU A 70 3.95 27.46 12.65
C GLU A 70 5.31 26.97 13.15
N LEU A 71 6.23 26.71 12.22
CA LEU A 71 7.61 26.29 12.49
C LEU A 71 8.58 27.14 11.65
N GLU A 72 9.86 27.12 12.00
CA GLU A 72 10.90 27.89 11.32
C GLU A 72 12.03 26.98 10.80
N GLY A 73 12.79 27.47 9.82
CA GLY A 73 13.97 26.77 9.30
C GLY A 73 13.66 25.36 8.73
N ASP A 74 14.46 24.38 9.15
CA ASP A 74 14.39 23.00 8.64
C ASP A 74 13.08 22.29 9.03
N GLU A 75 12.50 22.65 10.18
CA GLU A 75 11.22 22.09 10.63
C GLU A 75 10.07 22.51 9.71
N ALA A 76 10.06 23.76 9.24
CA ALA A 76 9.10 24.24 8.25
C ALA A 76 9.23 23.49 6.92
N THR A 77 10.46 23.19 6.50
CA THR A 77 10.73 22.36 5.32
C THR A 77 10.18 20.95 5.49
N GLY A 78 10.31 20.36 6.68
CA GLY A 78 9.72 19.07 7.03
C GLY A 78 8.19 19.04 6.87
N VAL A 79 7.49 20.09 7.31
CA VAL A 79 6.04 20.22 7.11
C VAL A 79 5.66 20.25 5.63
N GLU A 80 6.39 21.02 4.82
CA GLU A 80 6.14 21.11 3.38
C GLU A 80 6.40 19.77 2.67
N LEU A 81 7.40 19.01 3.11
CA LEU A 81 7.64 17.65 2.60
C LEU A 81 6.45 16.73 2.87
N VAL A 82 5.90 16.73 4.10
CA VAL A 82 4.72 15.93 4.41
C VAL A 82 3.52 16.41 3.58
N ARG A 83 3.33 17.73 3.47
CA ARG A 83 2.26 18.34 2.65
C ARG A 83 2.33 17.85 1.21
N SER A 84 3.49 17.85 0.57
CA SER A 84 3.63 17.33 -0.79
C SER A 84 3.52 15.80 -0.86
N ALA A 85 4.03 15.06 0.13
CA ALA A 85 4.08 13.60 0.09
C ALA A 85 2.69 12.95 0.15
N VAL A 86 1.75 13.55 0.89
CA VAL A 86 0.38 13.02 1.02
C VAL A 86 -0.43 13.06 -0.28
N GLU A 87 0.03 13.79 -1.29
CA GLU A 87 -0.57 13.83 -2.64
C GLU A 87 -0.12 12.65 -3.51
N ALA A 88 1.02 12.04 -3.19
CA ALA A 88 1.64 10.99 -4.01
C ALA A 88 0.70 9.79 -4.28
N PRO A 89 -0.11 9.30 -3.33
CA PRO A 89 -1.03 8.19 -3.60
C PRO A 89 -2.04 8.49 -4.72
N LEU A 90 -2.67 9.67 -4.71
CA LEU A 90 -3.62 10.03 -5.77
C LEU A 90 -2.90 10.28 -7.11
N ARG A 91 -1.72 10.93 -7.09
CA ARG A 91 -0.91 11.09 -8.30
C ARG A 91 -0.53 9.74 -8.91
N GLN A 92 -0.16 8.77 -8.10
CA GLN A 92 0.20 7.44 -8.56
C GLN A 92 -1.01 6.71 -9.17
N LEU A 93 -2.19 6.82 -8.55
CA LEU A 93 -3.42 6.25 -9.11
C LEU A 93 -3.77 6.87 -10.47
N ALA A 94 -3.69 8.21 -10.59
CA ALA A 94 -3.90 8.91 -11.85
C ALA A 94 -2.88 8.49 -12.91
N ALA A 95 -1.60 8.39 -12.56
CA ALA A 95 -0.54 7.95 -13.46
C ALA A 95 -0.76 6.52 -13.97
N ASN A 96 -1.19 5.61 -13.08
CA ASN A 96 -1.54 4.23 -13.45
C ASN A 96 -2.70 4.17 -14.46
N ALA A 97 -3.57 5.18 -14.48
CA ALA A 97 -4.66 5.34 -15.45
C ALA A 97 -4.28 6.18 -16.69
N GLY A 98 -3.01 6.59 -16.82
CA GLY A 98 -2.55 7.43 -17.93
C GLY A 98 -3.09 8.87 -17.89
N ARG A 99 -3.40 9.38 -16.69
CA ARG A 99 -3.93 10.73 -16.47
C ARG A 99 -2.90 11.64 -15.82
N GLU A 100 -3.08 12.94 -16.01
CA GLU A 100 -2.20 13.95 -15.44
C GLU A 100 -2.53 14.17 -13.95
N GLY A 101 -1.73 13.55 -13.08
CA GLY A 101 -1.97 13.53 -11.63
C GLY A 101 -1.94 14.92 -10.98
N ALA A 102 -1.13 15.86 -11.48
CA ALA A 102 -1.06 17.21 -10.92
C ALA A 102 -2.39 17.96 -11.02
N LEU A 103 -3.06 17.88 -12.18
CA LEU A 103 -4.35 18.53 -12.41
C LEU A 103 -5.46 17.89 -11.55
N ILE A 104 -5.44 16.57 -11.42
CA ILE A 104 -6.41 15.83 -10.61
C ILE A 104 -6.26 16.18 -9.14
N VAL A 105 -5.03 16.17 -8.61
CA VAL A 105 -4.79 16.54 -7.22
C VAL A 105 -5.21 17.98 -6.95
N GLU A 106 -4.88 18.91 -7.84
CA GLU A 106 -5.27 20.30 -7.69
C GLU A 106 -6.79 20.48 -7.68
N HIS A 107 -7.52 19.78 -8.55
CA HIS A 107 -8.98 19.78 -8.50
C HIS A 107 -9.49 19.17 -7.18
N VAL A 108 -8.95 18.04 -6.74
CA VAL A 108 -9.38 17.41 -5.49
C VAL A 108 -9.09 18.32 -4.30
N LYS A 109 -7.95 19.00 -4.23
CA LYS A 109 -7.62 19.98 -3.18
C LYS A 109 -8.66 21.10 -3.06
N ASN A 110 -9.10 21.63 -4.20
CA ASN A 110 -10.08 22.71 -4.27
C ASN A 110 -11.54 22.25 -4.09
N SER A 111 -11.77 20.95 -3.90
CA SER A 111 -13.07 20.36 -3.57
C SER A 111 -13.22 20.10 -2.07
N ASP A 112 -14.47 20.00 -1.61
CA ASP A 112 -14.79 19.79 -0.19
C ASP A 112 -15.25 18.37 0.13
N GLY A 113 -15.14 18.00 1.41
CA GLY A 113 -15.71 16.78 1.96
C GLY A 113 -15.24 15.51 1.23
N SER A 114 -16.20 14.68 0.83
CA SER A 114 -15.97 13.39 0.18
C SER A 114 -15.84 13.46 -1.35
N MET A 115 -15.91 14.66 -1.95
CA MET A 115 -15.65 14.83 -3.36
C MET A 115 -14.20 14.48 -3.68
N GLY A 116 -14.00 13.53 -4.58
CA GLY A 116 -12.68 13.09 -5.02
C GLY A 116 -12.75 12.52 -6.43
N TYR A 117 -11.63 11.97 -6.90
CA TYR A 117 -11.52 11.45 -8.26
C TYR A 117 -11.63 9.92 -8.26
N ASP A 118 -12.68 9.40 -8.91
CA ASP A 118 -12.86 7.96 -9.13
C ASP A 118 -12.14 7.56 -10.41
N VAL A 119 -10.95 6.98 -10.24
CA VAL A 119 -10.05 6.57 -11.32
C VAL A 119 -10.67 5.52 -12.24
N ALA A 120 -11.57 4.67 -11.72
CA ALA A 120 -12.22 3.64 -12.51
C ALA A 120 -13.30 4.22 -13.44
N LYS A 121 -13.95 5.32 -13.02
CA LYS A 121 -14.95 6.05 -13.82
C LYS A 121 -14.38 7.22 -14.60
N ASP A 122 -13.16 7.64 -14.28
CA ASP A 122 -12.53 8.84 -14.83
C ASP A 122 -13.35 10.12 -14.58
N ASP A 123 -13.91 10.25 -13.37
CA ASP A 123 -14.82 11.34 -13.01
C ASP A 123 -14.65 11.80 -11.56
N TYR A 124 -15.07 13.04 -11.27
CA TYR A 124 -15.10 13.60 -9.93
C TYR A 124 -16.45 13.38 -9.27
N VAL A 125 -16.46 12.58 -8.21
CA VAL A 125 -17.70 12.11 -7.57
C VAL A 125 -17.58 12.17 -6.05
N ASP A 126 -18.72 12.09 -5.38
CA ASP A 126 -18.76 11.77 -3.96
C ASP A 126 -18.28 10.33 -3.76
N LEU A 127 -17.03 10.17 -3.32
CA LEU A 127 -16.40 8.85 -3.19
C LEU A 127 -17.09 7.99 -2.16
N ILE A 128 -17.57 8.56 -1.05
CA ILE A 128 -18.31 7.80 -0.03
C ILE A 128 -19.66 7.35 -0.63
N GLY A 129 -20.37 8.26 -1.30
CA GLY A 129 -21.64 7.95 -1.97
C GLY A 129 -21.50 6.89 -3.07
N GLN A 130 -20.34 6.80 -3.72
CA GLN A 130 -20.03 5.80 -4.73
C GLN A 130 -19.39 4.51 -4.17
N GLY A 131 -19.16 4.44 -2.86
CA GLY A 131 -18.57 3.27 -2.19
C GLY A 131 -17.05 3.14 -2.33
N VAL A 132 -16.36 4.18 -2.81
CA VAL A 132 -14.89 4.24 -2.87
C VAL A 132 -14.39 4.76 -1.53
N VAL A 133 -14.21 3.84 -0.58
CA VAL A 133 -13.87 4.15 0.81
C VAL A 133 -12.66 3.36 1.28
N ASP A 134 -11.86 3.99 2.12
CA ASP A 134 -10.73 3.35 2.78
C ASP A 134 -10.98 3.28 4.30
N PRO A 135 -10.57 2.20 5.00
CA PRO A 135 -10.61 2.18 6.46
C PRO A 135 -9.69 3.26 7.06
N THR A 136 -10.19 4.06 8.00
CA THR A 136 -9.42 5.15 8.64
C THR A 136 -8.08 4.66 9.18
N LYS A 137 -8.10 3.48 9.83
CA LYS A 137 -6.93 2.83 10.41
C LYS A 137 -5.84 2.58 9.37
N VAL A 138 -6.22 2.17 8.17
CA VAL A 138 -5.27 1.85 7.10
C VAL A 138 -4.59 3.12 6.61
N THR A 139 -5.36 4.16 6.30
CA THR A 139 -4.83 5.46 5.85
C THR A 139 -3.89 6.08 6.88
N ARG A 140 -4.30 6.10 8.16
CA ARG A 140 -3.48 6.64 9.26
C ARG A 140 -2.20 5.82 9.47
N SER A 141 -2.32 4.49 9.55
CA SER A 141 -1.17 3.61 9.82
C SER A 141 -0.18 3.63 8.67
N ALA A 142 -0.65 3.70 7.42
CA ALA A 142 0.21 3.83 6.25
C ALA A 142 1.07 5.10 6.32
N LEU A 143 0.46 6.25 6.62
CA LEU A 143 1.18 7.52 6.75
C LEU A 143 2.19 7.50 7.91
N GLN A 144 1.78 6.98 9.08
CA GLN A 144 2.64 6.91 10.25
C GLN A 144 3.85 5.99 10.04
N ASN A 145 3.65 4.82 9.43
CA ASN A 145 4.73 3.89 9.14
C ASN A 145 5.68 4.45 8.07
N ALA A 146 5.14 5.09 7.02
CA ALA A 146 5.96 5.74 5.99
C ALA A 146 6.82 6.86 6.58
N ALA A 147 6.23 7.74 7.41
CA ALA A 147 6.96 8.82 8.07
C ALA A 147 8.03 8.28 9.03
N SER A 148 7.75 7.20 9.76
CA SER A 148 8.70 6.55 10.67
C SER A 148 9.95 6.05 9.93
N ILE A 149 9.77 5.32 8.83
CA ILE A 149 10.90 4.82 8.03
C ILE A 149 11.64 5.96 7.34
N ALA A 150 10.92 6.95 6.78
CA ALA A 150 11.55 8.11 6.16
C ALA A 150 12.42 8.89 7.16
N GLY A 151 11.92 9.14 8.37
CA GLY A 151 12.68 9.82 9.42
C GLY A 151 13.92 9.04 9.84
N LEU A 152 13.83 7.71 9.95
CA LEU A 152 14.99 6.86 10.22
C LEU A 152 16.04 6.98 9.10
N LEU A 153 15.62 6.91 7.84
CA LEU A 153 16.54 6.98 6.70
C LEU A 153 17.19 8.37 6.58
N LEU A 154 16.44 9.45 6.76
CA LEU A 154 16.95 10.83 6.68
C LEU A 154 18.00 11.15 7.76
N THR A 155 17.96 10.43 8.89
CA THR A 155 18.91 10.59 10.00
C THR A 155 20.04 9.55 9.98
N THR A 156 20.07 8.68 8.96
CA THR A 156 21.10 7.65 8.81
C THR A 156 22.31 8.22 8.09
N GLU A 157 23.40 8.46 8.83
CA GLU A 157 24.65 8.97 8.29
C GLU A 157 25.58 7.88 7.71
N CYS A 158 25.43 6.62 8.16
CA CYS A 158 26.29 5.52 7.76
C CYS A 158 25.54 4.19 7.79
N VAL A 159 25.86 3.31 6.83
CA VAL A 159 25.40 1.92 6.77
C VAL A 159 26.62 1.01 6.70
N ILE A 160 26.67 0.00 7.58
CA ILE A 160 27.68 -1.04 7.56
C ILE A 160 27.05 -2.27 6.91
N THR A 161 27.68 -2.78 5.86
CA THR A 161 27.22 -3.98 5.15
C THR A 161 28.31 -5.05 5.20
N ASP A 162 27.90 -6.30 5.08
CA ASP A 162 28.84 -7.38 4.77
C ASP A 162 29.48 -7.15 3.40
N ILE A 163 30.68 -7.69 3.22
CA ILE A 163 31.37 -7.66 1.91
C ILE A 163 30.56 -8.56 0.97
N PRO A 164 30.21 -8.09 -0.25
CA PRO A 164 29.54 -8.93 -1.23
C PRO A 164 30.34 -10.22 -1.46
N GLU A 165 29.71 -11.37 -1.24
CA GLU A 165 30.33 -12.65 -1.56
C GLU A 165 30.49 -12.75 -3.09
N GLU A 166 31.66 -13.17 -3.57
CA GLU A 166 31.82 -13.52 -4.97
C GLU A 166 30.94 -14.74 -5.26
N GLU A 167 30.00 -14.62 -6.20
CA GLU A 167 29.24 -15.75 -6.68
C GLU A 167 30.21 -16.83 -7.16
N ALA A 168 30.23 -17.97 -6.47
CA ALA A 168 31.00 -19.12 -6.90
C ALA A 168 30.56 -19.44 -8.34
N PRO A 169 31.50 -19.60 -9.30
CA PRO A 169 31.13 -19.86 -10.67
C PRO A 169 30.24 -21.10 -10.70
N GLU A 170 28.98 -20.90 -11.09
CA GLU A 170 28.10 -22.01 -11.42
C GLU A 170 28.86 -22.87 -12.44
N PRO A 171 28.93 -24.20 -12.25
CA PRO A 171 29.60 -25.06 -13.21
C PRO A 171 28.83 -24.97 -14.54
N HIS A 172 29.29 -24.09 -15.41
CA HIS A 172 28.83 -23.98 -16.79
C HIS A 172 29.15 -25.29 -17.49
N GLY A 173 28.12 -26.14 -17.59
CA GLY A 173 28.04 -27.12 -18.65
C GLY A 173 28.07 -26.38 -19.98
N HIS A 174 29.18 -26.54 -20.70
CA HIS A 174 29.20 -26.41 -22.14
C HIS A 174 29.96 -27.57 -22.74
N ASP A 175 29.16 -28.50 -23.25
CA ASP A 175 29.41 -29.26 -24.46
C ASP A 175 30.09 -28.37 -25.51
N HIS A 176 31.26 -28.78 -26.02
CA HIS A 176 31.60 -28.85 -27.45
C HIS A 176 33.07 -29.15 -27.71
N GLY A 177 33.30 -30.10 -28.61
CA GLY A 177 34.58 -30.41 -29.26
C GLY A 177 35.07 -31.81 -28.87
N GLY A 178 34.96 -32.85 -29.67
CA GLY A 178 35.01 -32.92 -31.11
C GLY A 178 36.09 -33.93 -31.48
N GLY A 179 35.69 -35.03 -32.12
CA GLY A 179 36.55 -35.82 -33.01
C GLY A 179 37.49 -36.85 -32.37
N GLY A 180 37.07 -38.11 -32.48
CA GLY A 180 37.89 -39.15 -33.13
C GLY A 180 38.93 -39.87 -32.28
N GLY A 181 38.76 -41.19 -32.13
CA GLY A 181 39.82 -42.07 -31.66
C GLY A 181 39.35 -43.51 -31.45
N MET A 182 39.52 -44.32 -32.49
CA MET A 182 39.27 -45.76 -32.56
C MET A 182 39.73 -46.59 -31.35
N GLY A 183 39.00 -47.68 -31.09
CA GLY A 183 39.60 -49.02 -31.21
C GLY A 183 39.73 -49.86 -29.94
N PHE A 184 39.04 -51.00 -29.99
CA PHE A 184 39.04 -52.19 -29.11
C PHE A 184 38.11 -52.18 -27.90
#